data_AF-A0A086ABG9-F1
#
_entry.id   AF-A0A086ABG9-F1
#
_cell.length_a   1.000
_cell.length_b   1.000
_cell.length_c   1.000
_cell.angle_alpha   90.00
_cell.angle_beta   90.00
_cell.angle_gamma   90.00
#
_symmetry.space_group_name_H-M   'P 1'
#
loop_
_entity.id
_entity.type
_entity.pdbx_description
1 polymer ?
#
loop_
_entity_poly.entity_id
_entity_poly.type
_entity_poly.pdbx_seq_one_letter_code
_entity_poly.pdbx_strand_id
1 'polypeptide(L)'
;MMNVKFTKAKVRTLLLVLFFTFGQFYSQVNNGAVGINTSTPNTNSVLDVVSGSNNKGILIPRLTETQRNAISIHPATDDGLTIFNLTEDCYNYWSLADSEWKSVCGQIGKSVFTVDCSNSKAFGTYIQGKELTASNYLSVTVNVTKIGNYTISGTTTNGYNFYGTGVFLNTGVQKVQVPGQGTPAAVQTNTVQLIANGVNVTCTPAISINVLSSAGTYTISCGSATVNGVYTKGTALGATNTITLPVVVSALGSYSITTNTVDGISFSGSGTFTATGNQNVTLSGTGTPTSTADKVMTITSNSSDGASTCNVTVVITIPVKKVLHIGNETAYGYSAYTGPSRSLMDSPTNFGTTASSVVKSAGYTHTSLGPNPSSAALLTALNNKPDIVILGFDYSNLDATSAGYIVNYLNKKGIVIAYTETAASVQNLMRAVFSDASITSSTVNGGGAVYALANTNDLILNGPFGDVRGKNWGEDASATARVQGVSGSVIPFSYAQAINDATVYAGLTGFRHTGLNFIWFGDGGFLSNENANGSQYPSNTIEPFLAPSTGGYLPVQRTAYGYAGNGYATGGMQVQNAIIFANALAWAMKQAESNGINTP
;
A
#
# COMPACT_ATOMS: atom_id res chain seq x y z
N MET A 1 1.18 -43.21 132.48
CA MET A 1 1.88 -43.41 131.20
C MET A 1 1.92 -42.09 130.45
N MET A 2 3.03 -41.81 129.76
CA MET A 2 3.63 -40.48 129.56
C MET A 2 2.71 -39.34 129.10
N ASN A 3 2.68 -38.29 129.93
CA ASN A 3 2.26 -36.92 129.60
C ASN A 3 3.13 -36.36 128.47
N VAL A 4 2.54 -36.06 127.31
CA VAL A 4 3.13 -35.07 126.39
C VAL A 4 2.21 -33.85 126.36
N LYS A 5 2.39 -32.96 127.35
CA LYS A 5 1.78 -31.63 127.32
C LYS A 5 2.52 -30.80 126.27
N PHE A 6 1.93 -30.63 125.08
CA PHE A 6 2.35 -29.59 124.17
C PHE A 6 1.95 -28.23 124.77
N THR A 7 2.94 -27.45 125.20
CA THR A 7 2.71 -26.06 125.63
C THR A 7 2.19 -25.25 124.43
N LYS A 8 1.30 -24.27 124.67
CA LYS A 8 0.74 -23.37 123.61
C LYS A 8 1.80 -22.77 122.67
N ALA A 9 3.05 -22.63 123.14
CA ALA A 9 4.19 -22.23 122.33
C ALA A 9 4.55 -23.26 121.23
N LYS A 10 4.56 -24.56 121.53
CA LYS A 10 4.91 -25.62 120.56
C LYS A 10 3.87 -25.82 119.45
N VAL A 11 2.59 -25.57 119.73
CA VAL A 11 1.51 -25.61 118.72
C VAL A 11 1.57 -24.38 117.80
N ARG A 12 1.92 -23.20 118.33
CA ARG A 12 2.15 -21.98 117.52
C ARG A 12 3.41 -22.09 116.65
N THR A 13 4.49 -22.69 117.16
CA THR A 13 5.70 -22.97 116.36
C THR A 13 5.42 -24.02 115.29
N LEU A 14 4.63 -25.07 115.58
CA LEU A 14 4.23 -26.07 114.58
C LEU A 14 3.31 -25.45 113.50
N LEU A 15 2.36 -24.58 113.87
CA LEU A 15 1.51 -23.84 112.93
C LEU A 15 2.29 -22.81 112.10
N LEU A 16 3.29 -22.13 112.68
CA LEU A 16 4.19 -21.24 111.94
C LEU A 16 5.07 -22.04 110.96
N VAL A 17 5.63 -23.16 111.39
CA VAL A 17 6.43 -24.04 110.52
C VAL A 17 5.54 -24.61 109.41
N LEU A 18 4.31 -25.03 109.70
CA LEU A 18 3.33 -25.43 108.67
C LEU A 18 3.00 -24.27 107.70
N PHE A 19 2.83 -23.04 108.19
CA PHE A 19 2.59 -21.85 107.33
C PHE A 19 3.80 -21.48 106.45
N PHE A 20 5.03 -21.57 106.97
CA PHE A 20 6.25 -21.34 106.19
C PHE A 20 6.57 -22.49 105.23
N THR A 21 6.18 -23.73 105.54
CA THR A 21 6.27 -24.84 104.59
C THR A 21 5.19 -24.79 103.51
N PHE A 22 3.95 -24.35 103.81
CA PHE A 22 2.89 -24.18 102.80
C PHE A 22 3.19 -23.07 101.79
N GLY A 23 3.90 -22.01 102.20
CA GLY A 23 4.35 -20.94 101.29
C GLY A 23 5.45 -21.37 100.31
N GLN A 24 6.24 -22.40 100.65
CA GLN A 24 7.29 -22.94 99.77
C GLN A 24 6.77 -23.99 98.77
N PHE A 25 5.63 -24.64 99.03
CA PHE A 25 5.07 -25.65 98.10
C PHE A 25 4.19 -25.08 96.97
N TYR A 26 3.77 -23.81 97.04
CA TYR A 26 2.98 -23.17 95.97
C TYR A 26 3.75 -22.16 95.12
N SER A 27 5.05 -21.93 95.41
CA SER A 27 5.91 -21.06 94.60
C SER A 27 7.03 -21.87 93.96
N GLN A 28 6.72 -22.43 92.79
CA GLN A 28 7.63 -22.61 91.65
C GLN A 28 9.07 -23.09 91.94
N VAL A 29 9.25 -24.26 92.54
CA VAL A 29 10.58 -24.93 92.50
C VAL A 29 10.55 -26.24 91.69
N ASN A 30 9.38 -26.83 91.42
CA ASN A 30 9.31 -28.15 90.77
C ASN A 30 8.64 -28.22 89.39
N ASN A 31 8.23 -27.11 88.76
CA ASN A 31 7.59 -27.19 87.42
C ASN A 31 7.90 -26.08 86.41
N GLY A 32 8.71 -25.06 86.73
CA GLY A 32 9.19 -24.06 85.76
C GLY A 32 8.15 -23.22 84.99
N ALA A 33 6.84 -23.49 85.16
CA ALA A 33 5.75 -22.92 84.38
C ALA A 33 4.66 -22.30 85.29
N VAL A 34 4.11 -21.19 84.83
CA VAL A 34 3.00 -20.44 85.43
C VAL A 34 1.73 -20.72 84.63
N GLY A 35 0.75 -21.36 85.27
CA GLY A 35 -0.60 -21.49 84.73
C GLY A 35 -1.53 -20.42 85.27
N ILE A 36 -2.26 -19.72 84.40
CA ILE A 36 -3.40 -18.89 84.78
C ILE A 36 -4.67 -19.65 84.41
N ASN A 37 -5.45 -20.02 85.43
CA ASN A 37 -6.71 -20.75 85.30
C ASN A 37 -6.56 -22.16 84.66
N THR A 38 -5.38 -22.78 84.81
CA THR A 38 -5.08 -24.20 84.54
C THR A 38 -4.12 -24.74 85.61
N SER A 39 -4.33 -25.98 86.06
CA SER A 39 -3.43 -26.69 86.98
C SER A 39 -2.43 -27.61 86.28
N THR A 40 -2.56 -27.75 84.95
CA THR A 40 -1.64 -28.51 84.09
C THR A 40 -1.20 -27.61 82.93
N PRO A 41 -0.30 -26.64 83.19
CA PRO A 41 0.24 -25.80 82.12
C PRO A 41 0.88 -26.66 81.02
N ASN A 42 0.77 -26.22 79.78
CA ASN A 42 1.43 -26.88 78.66
C ASN A 42 2.93 -27.04 78.94
N THR A 43 3.45 -28.25 78.74
CA THR A 43 4.84 -28.62 79.07
C THR A 43 5.89 -27.82 78.30
N ASN A 44 5.50 -27.21 77.18
CA ASN A 44 6.38 -26.39 76.35
C ASN A 44 6.26 -24.88 76.65
N SER A 45 5.49 -24.49 77.66
CA SER A 45 5.25 -23.09 77.99
C SER A 45 5.64 -22.77 79.43
N VAL A 46 6.33 -21.64 79.61
CA VAL A 46 6.58 -21.06 80.93
C VAL A 46 5.40 -20.23 81.42
N LEU A 47 4.51 -19.79 80.52
CA LEU A 47 3.24 -19.14 80.84
C LEU A 47 2.12 -19.76 79.98
N ASP A 48 1.13 -20.37 80.63
CA ASP A 48 -0.07 -20.92 79.98
C ASP A 48 -1.31 -20.23 80.52
N VAL A 49 -2.15 -19.67 79.64
CA VAL A 49 -3.35 -18.91 80.00
C VAL A 49 -4.56 -19.58 79.37
N VAL A 50 -5.36 -20.25 80.20
CA VAL A 50 -6.54 -20.99 79.74
C VAL A 50 -7.81 -20.24 80.10
N SER A 51 -8.64 -19.98 79.09
CA SER A 51 -9.94 -19.33 79.26
C SER A 51 -10.98 -20.34 79.74
N GLY A 52 -11.30 -20.34 81.04
CA GLY A 52 -12.12 -21.41 81.64
C GLY A 52 -13.53 -21.57 81.07
N SER A 53 -14.08 -20.51 80.48
CA SER A 53 -15.36 -20.54 79.76
C SER A 53 -15.22 -20.18 78.28
N ASN A 54 -14.00 -20.23 77.73
CA ASN A 54 -13.67 -19.88 76.35
C ASN A 54 -14.15 -18.46 75.92
N ASN A 55 -14.24 -17.50 76.85
CA ASN A 55 -14.81 -16.17 76.62
C ASN A 55 -13.89 -15.00 77.00
N LYS A 56 -12.63 -15.28 77.33
CA LYS A 56 -11.58 -14.31 77.70
C LYS A 56 -10.31 -14.57 76.90
N GLY A 57 -9.59 -13.51 76.54
CA GLY A 57 -8.29 -13.57 75.87
C GLY A 57 -7.18 -12.88 76.69
N ILE A 58 -6.02 -12.70 76.07
CA ILE A 58 -4.87 -11.98 76.65
C ILE A 58 -4.67 -10.63 75.97
N LEU A 59 -4.46 -9.58 76.76
CA LEU A 59 -3.92 -8.31 76.29
C LEU A 59 -2.44 -8.26 76.65
N ILE A 60 -1.60 -8.28 75.62
CA ILE A 60 -0.16 -8.02 75.75
C ILE A 60 0.09 -6.50 75.64
N PRO A 61 1.31 -5.99 75.94
CA PRO A 61 1.61 -4.56 75.85
C PRO A 61 1.19 -3.96 74.50
N ARG A 62 0.44 -2.85 74.53
CA ARG A 62 -0.14 -2.20 73.34
C ARG A 62 0.56 -0.86 73.11
N LEU A 63 1.24 -0.70 71.99
CA LEU A 63 2.12 0.44 71.71
C LEU A 63 1.83 1.00 70.33
N THR A 64 2.00 2.31 70.12
CA THR A 64 2.10 2.85 68.75
C THR A 64 3.45 2.48 68.13
N GLU A 65 3.58 2.62 66.81
CA GLU A 65 4.85 2.38 66.11
C GLU A 65 6.00 3.23 66.69
N THR A 66 5.73 4.50 67.04
CA THR A 66 6.72 5.38 67.68
C THR A 66 7.16 4.86 69.06
N GLN A 67 6.21 4.40 69.87
CA GLN A 67 6.50 3.86 71.21
C GLN A 67 7.25 2.53 71.13
N ARG A 68 6.87 1.64 70.19
CA ARG A 68 7.58 0.38 69.90
C ARG A 68 9.02 0.66 69.49
N ASN A 69 9.25 1.61 68.58
CA ASN A 69 10.58 1.94 68.07
C ASN A 69 11.49 2.61 69.13
N ALA A 70 10.90 3.13 70.22
CA ALA A 70 11.66 3.69 71.34
C ALA A 70 12.15 2.63 72.35
N ILE A 71 11.76 1.36 72.19
CA ILE A 71 12.26 0.26 73.01
C ILE A 71 13.75 0.04 72.69
N SER A 72 14.61 0.13 73.70
CA SER A 72 16.03 -0.23 73.56
C SER A 72 16.18 -1.75 73.47
N ILE A 73 16.43 -2.24 72.25
CA ILE A 73 16.56 -3.66 71.97
C ILE A 73 17.95 -4.19 72.31
N HIS A 74 18.00 -5.32 73.01
CA HIS A 74 19.17 -6.14 73.25
C HIS A 74 19.01 -7.45 72.43
N PRO A 75 19.59 -7.53 71.22
CA PRO A 75 19.26 -8.59 70.26
C PRO A 75 19.41 -10.02 70.80
N ALA A 76 20.42 -10.26 71.66
CA ALA A 76 20.68 -11.58 72.22
C ALA A 76 19.64 -12.09 73.23
N THR A 77 18.80 -11.19 73.79
CA THR A 77 17.83 -11.53 74.85
C THR A 77 16.39 -11.22 74.47
N ASP A 78 16.18 -10.39 73.45
CA ASP A 78 14.86 -9.86 73.11
C ASP A 78 14.24 -10.55 71.88
N ASP A 79 14.84 -11.64 71.38
CA ASP A 79 14.28 -12.44 70.29
C ASP A 79 12.90 -13.00 70.68
N GLY A 80 11.89 -12.74 69.85
CA GLY A 80 10.49 -13.10 70.13
C GLY A 80 9.75 -12.13 71.06
N LEU A 81 10.34 -11.00 71.46
CA LEU A 81 9.63 -9.96 72.22
C LEU A 81 8.38 -9.51 71.46
N THR A 82 7.19 -9.70 72.03
CA THR A 82 5.92 -9.50 71.33
C THR A 82 5.08 -8.38 71.93
N ILE A 83 4.53 -7.51 71.07
CA ILE A 83 3.62 -6.41 71.43
C ILE A 83 2.43 -6.36 70.46
N PHE A 84 1.36 -5.66 70.81
CA PHE A 84 0.29 -5.31 69.88
C PHE A 84 0.47 -3.87 69.40
N ASN A 85 0.75 -3.67 68.12
CA ASN A 85 1.00 -2.36 67.52
C ASN A 85 -0.33 -1.68 67.13
N LEU A 86 -0.64 -0.56 67.78
CA LEU A 86 -1.86 0.22 67.56
C LEU A 86 -1.86 1.01 66.24
N THR A 87 -0.69 1.26 65.65
CA THR A 87 -0.55 1.95 64.35
C THR A 87 -0.74 0.98 63.19
N GLU A 88 -0.25 -0.25 63.32
CA GLU A 88 -0.45 -1.33 62.32
C GLU A 88 -1.72 -2.15 62.57
N ASP A 89 -2.38 -1.95 63.72
CA ASP A 89 -3.48 -2.77 64.26
C ASP A 89 -3.18 -4.28 64.21
N CYS A 90 -1.95 -4.64 64.58
CA CYS A 90 -1.45 -6.00 64.46
C CYS A 90 -0.40 -6.32 65.54
N TYR A 91 -0.27 -7.60 65.86
CA TYR A 91 0.86 -8.11 66.65
C TYR A 91 2.19 -7.89 65.92
N ASN A 92 3.19 -7.39 66.66
CA ASN A 92 4.56 -7.34 66.20
C ASN A 92 5.45 -8.15 67.15
N TYR A 93 6.51 -8.74 66.61
CA TYR A 93 7.56 -9.37 67.40
C TYR A 93 8.95 -8.94 66.94
N TRP A 94 9.92 -8.88 67.84
CA TRP A 94 11.32 -8.64 67.48
C TRP A 94 11.94 -9.93 66.91
N SER A 95 12.50 -9.86 65.70
CA SER A 95 13.21 -10.97 65.05
C SER A 95 14.72 -10.76 65.18
N LEU A 96 15.41 -11.66 65.87
CA LEU A 96 16.88 -11.67 65.89
C LEU A 96 17.48 -11.93 64.50
N ALA A 97 16.86 -12.84 63.72
CA ALA A 97 17.38 -13.24 62.41
C ALA A 97 17.43 -12.08 61.40
N ASP A 98 16.46 -11.17 61.48
CA ASP A 98 16.33 -10.02 60.58
C ASP A 98 16.76 -8.70 61.22
N SER A 99 17.04 -8.71 62.53
CA SER A 99 17.35 -7.52 63.33
C SER A 99 16.31 -6.40 63.19
N GLU A 100 15.03 -6.75 63.13
CA GLU A 100 13.91 -5.81 63.02
C GLU A 100 12.62 -6.28 63.70
N TRP A 101 11.69 -5.34 63.91
CA TRP A 101 10.32 -5.66 64.29
C TRP A 101 9.56 -6.23 63.09
N LYS A 102 9.05 -7.45 63.21
CA LYS A 102 8.21 -8.12 62.21
C LYS A 102 6.74 -8.04 62.60
N SER A 103 5.87 -7.93 61.59
CA SER A 103 4.41 -7.97 61.74
C SER A 103 3.89 -9.36 61.35
N VAL A 104 3.08 -9.98 62.22
CA VAL A 104 2.52 -11.34 61.97
C VAL A 104 1.31 -11.33 61.03
N CYS A 105 0.73 -10.16 60.73
CA CYS A 105 -0.44 -10.08 59.85
C CYS A 105 -0.08 -10.00 58.35
N GLY A 106 1.21 -10.08 57.98
CA GLY A 106 1.65 -10.12 56.58
C GLY A 106 1.36 -8.87 55.75
N GLN A 107 0.83 -7.80 56.35
CA GLN A 107 0.61 -6.54 55.64
C GLN A 107 1.92 -5.76 55.55
N ILE A 108 2.56 -5.84 54.39
CA ILE A 108 3.55 -4.85 53.97
C ILE A 108 2.76 -3.53 53.88
N GLY A 109 2.95 -2.60 54.82
CA GLY A 109 2.07 -1.44 55.05
C GLY A 109 1.83 -0.50 53.85
N LYS A 110 1.47 0.78 54.06
CA LYS A 110 1.34 1.70 52.92
C LYS A 110 2.69 1.93 52.24
N SER A 111 2.71 1.81 50.92
CA SER A 111 3.88 2.19 50.13
C SER A 111 4.12 3.70 50.18
N VAL A 112 5.38 4.09 49.95
CA VAL A 112 5.77 5.48 49.71
C VAL A 112 6.47 5.52 48.37
N PHE A 113 6.01 6.39 47.48
CA PHE A 113 6.55 6.54 46.13
C PHE A 113 6.27 7.93 45.57
N THR A 114 7.04 8.32 44.56
CA THR A 114 6.76 9.49 43.71
C THR A 114 6.36 9.06 42.31
N VAL A 115 5.58 9.87 41.61
CA VAL A 115 5.18 9.61 40.21
C VAL A 115 6.10 10.38 39.27
N ASP A 116 6.64 9.68 38.27
CA ASP A 116 7.37 10.29 37.16
C ASP A 116 6.40 10.51 36.00
N CYS A 117 5.86 11.72 35.91
CA CYS A 117 4.90 12.09 34.88
C CYS A 117 5.51 12.19 33.48
N SER A 118 6.82 12.44 33.35
CA SER A 118 7.50 12.52 32.05
C SER A 118 7.52 11.17 31.32
N ASN A 119 7.53 10.08 32.10
CA ASN A 119 7.50 8.70 31.62
C ASN A 119 6.14 8.02 31.83
N SER A 120 5.10 8.78 32.18
CA SER A 120 3.73 8.27 32.35
C SER A 120 2.85 8.71 31.18
N LYS A 121 2.07 7.80 30.61
CA LYS A 121 1.19 8.10 29.46
C LYS A 121 0.00 7.16 29.36
N ALA A 122 -1.03 7.61 28.65
CA ALA A 122 -2.19 6.80 28.33
C ALA A 122 -1.95 5.94 27.08
N PHE A 123 -2.54 4.75 27.09
CA PHE A 123 -2.54 3.79 26.00
C PHE A 123 -3.98 3.44 25.61
N GLY A 124 -4.14 2.96 24.37
CA GLY A 124 -5.43 2.63 23.76
C GLY A 124 -5.99 3.76 22.88
N THR A 125 -6.95 3.40 22.03
CA THR A 125 -7.74 4.36 21.23
C THR A 125 -9.05 4.65 21.94
N TYR A 126 -9.36 5.92 22.16
CA TYR A 126 -10.55 6.36 22.88
C TYR A 126 -11.55 6.91 21.86
N ILE A 127 -12.76 6.35 21.83
CA ILE A 127 -13.78 6.68 20.82
C ILE A 127 -15.05 7.11 21.57
N GLN A 128 -15.63 8.23 21.15
CA GLN A 128 -16.90 8.73 21.69
C GLN A 128 -17.98 7.64 21.60
N GLY A 129 -18.66 7.37 22.72
CA GLY A 129 -19.76 6.41 22.80
C GLY A 129 -19.34 4.95 22.84
N LYS A 130 -18.04 4.62 22.83
CA LYS A 130 -17.56 3.24 23.01
C LYS A 130 -16.97 3.03 24.40
N GLU A 131 -17.40 1.95 25.04
CA GLU A 131 -16.87 1.55 26.35
C GLU A 131 -15.37 1.22 26.26
N LEU A 132 -14.61 1.62 27.28
CA LEU A 132 -13.19 1.32 27.38
C LEU A 132 -12.96 -0.18 27.57
N THR A 133 -11.89 -0.69 26.96
CA THR A 133 -11.47 -2.09 27.05
C THR A 133 -10.17 -2.22 27.85
N ALA A 134 -9.71 -3.44 28.08
CA ALA A 134 -8.40 -3.69 28.71
C ALA A 134 -7.21 -3.06 27.95
N SER A 135 -7.38 -2.71 26.67
CA SER A 135 -6.35 -1.99 25.89
C SER A 135 -6.25 -0.50 26.24
N ASN A 136 -7.23 0.05 26.96
CA ASN A 136 -7.28 1.44 27.41
C ASN A 136 -6.79 1.52 28.87
N TYR A 137 -5.57 1.99 29.09
CA TYR A 137 -4.97 2.07 30.43
C TYR A 137 -3.94 3.19 30.52
N LEU A 138 -3.61 3.63 31.73
CA LEU A 138 -2.43 4.48 31.99
C LEU A 138 -1.24 3.59 32.32
N SER A 139 -0.09 3.84 31.68
CA SER A 139 1.20 3.33 32.17
C SER A 139 1.80 4.41 33.07
N VAL A 140 1.72 4.23 34.38
CA VAL A 140 2.24 5.18 35.37
C VAL A 140 3.60 4.69 35.86
N THR A 141 4.65 5.48 35.62
CA THR A 141 6.00 5.22 36.12
C THR A 141 6.14 5.85 37.50
N VAL A 142 6.59 5.07 38.49
CA VAL A 142 6.76 5.52 39.88
C VAL A 142 8.14 5.15 40.42
N ASN A 143 8.66 5.92 41.37
CA ASN A 143 9.85 5.57 42.13
C ASN A 143 9.49 5.22 43.57
N VAL A 144 9.58 3.94 43.91
CA VAL A 144 9.14 3.38 45.19
C VAL A 144 10.27 3.46 46.22
N THR A 145 10.05 4.19 47.31
CA THR A 145 11.01 4.31 48.41
C THR A 145 10.65 3.43 49.61
N LYS A 146 9.38 3.03 49.73
CA LYS A 146 8.91 2.03 50.71
C LYS A 146 7.96 1.04 50.03
N ILE A 147 8.26 -0.25 50.13
CA ILE A 147 7.38 -1.35 49.68
C ILE A 147 6.04 -1.31 50.42
N GLY A 148 5.00 -1.86 49.79
CA GLY A 148 3.67 -1.89 50.38
C GLY A 148 2.53 -1.64 49.41
N ASN A 149 1.32 -1.54 49.96
CA ASN A 149 0.10 -1.34 49.17
C ASN A 149 0.08 0.05 48.51
N TYR A 150 -0.43 0.12 47.28
CA TYR A 150 -0.64 1.36 46.54
C TYR A 150 -2.06 1.45 45.98
N THR A 151 -2.50 2.68 45.76
CA THR A 151 -3.70 3.03 45.00
C THR A 151 -3.37 4.17 44.05
N ILE A 152 -3.76 4.04 42.78
CA ILE A 152 -3.62 5.09 41.76
C ILE A 152 -4.96 5.25 41.06
N SER A 153 -5.44 6.47 40.95
CA SER A 153 -6.64 6.81 40.19
C SER A 153 -6.39 7.99 39.26
N GLY A 154 -7.09 8.02 38.14
CA GLY A 154 -7.05 9.11 37.18
C GLY A 154 -8.47 9.48 36.78
N THR A 155 -8.86 10.73 36.93
CA THR A 155 -10.20 11.19 36.53
C THR A 155 -10.14 12.01 35.25
N THR A 156 -11.18 11.89 34.43
CA THR A 156 -11.44 12.77 33.29
C THR A 156 -12.84 13.35 33.43
N THR A 157 -13.09 14.51 32.81
CA THR A 157 -14.43 15.12 32.77
C THR A 157 -15.32 14.55 31.66
N ASN A 158 -14.85 13.53 30.93
CA ASN A 158 -15.46 13.06 29.69
C ASN A 158 -16.10 11.67 29.78
N GLY A 159 -16.57 11.26 30.96
CA GLY A 159 -17.35 10.02 31.13
C GLY A 159 -16.55 8.73 31.33
N TYR A 160 -15.22 8.82 31.49
CA TYR A 160 -14.35 7.68 31.80
C TYR A 160 -13.27 8.04 32.83
N ASN A 161 -12.75 7.03 33.51
CA ASN A 161 -11.74 7.19 34.57
C ASN A 161 -10.80 5.97 34.60
N PHE A 162 -9.77 6.07 35.43
CA PHE A 162 -8.76 5.04 35.64
C PHE A 162 -8.66 4.73 37.12
N TYR A 163 -8.50 3.45 37.47
CA TYR A 163 -8.33 3.01 38.84
C TYR A 163 -7.49 1.74 38.90
N GLY A 164 -6.53 1.70 39.83
CA GLY A 164 -5.64 0.56 40.01
C GLY A 164 -5.11 0.49 41.44
N THR A 165 -5.00 -0.73 41.95
CA THR A 165 -4.48 -1.03 43.29
C THR A 165 -3.54 -2.22 43.23
N GLY A 166 -2.57 -2.28 44.12
CA GLY A 166 -1.68 -3.44 44.21
C GLY A 166 -0.66 -3.30 45.33
N VAL A 167 0.41 -4.08 45.26
CA VAL A 167 1.50 -4.08 46.24
C VAL A 167 2.83 -3.90 45.51
N PHE A 168 3.67 -2.96 45.94
CA PHE A 168 5.06 -2.93 45.53
C PHE A 168 5.87 -3.88 46.40
N LEU A 169 6.51 -4.86 45.78
CA LEU A 169 7.37 -5.85 46.44
C LEU A 169 8.85 -5.46 46.42
N ASN A 170 9.22 -4.43 45.64
CA ASN A 170 10.58 -3.93 45.50
C ASN A 170 10.58 -2.40 45.53
N THR A 171 11.67 -1.81 46.02
CA THR A 171 11.96 -0.38 45.88
C THR A 171 12.52 -0.07 44.47
N GLY A 172 12.68 1.22 44.16
CA GLY A 172 13.18 1.69 42.87
C GLY A 172 12.07 1.97 41.84
N VAL A 173 12.45 2.13 40.58
CA VAL A 173 11.52 2.51 39.51
C VAL A 173 10.64 1.33 39.11
N GLN A 174 9.32 1.52 39.20
CA GLN A 174 8.30 0.53 38.84
C GLN A 174 7.33 1.14 37.82
N LYS A 175 6.72 0.29 36.97
CA LYS A 175 5.65 0.70 36.05
C LYS A 175 4.35 0.01 36.43
N VAL A 176 3.32 0.81 36.65
CA VAL A 176 1.97 0.34 36.98
C VAL A 176 1.06 0.54 35.78
N GLN A 177 0.38 -0.53 35.35
CA GLN A 177 -0.73 -0.41 34.42
C GLN A 177 -2.01 -0.14 35.23
N VAL A 178 -2.65 1.00 34.97
CA VAL A 178 -3.89 1.43 35.64
C VAL A 178 -5.02 1.34 34.61
N PRO A 179 -5.88 0.30 34.67
CA PRO A 179 -6.96 0.11 33.70
C PRO A 179 -7.92 1.30 33.65
N GLY A 180 -8.41 1.61 32.45
CA GLY A 180 -9.49 2.55 32.22
C GLY A 180 -10.85 1.87 32.22
N GLN A 181 -11.88 2.61 32.62
CA GLN A 181 -13.27 2.18 32.63
C GLN A 181 -14.20 3.35 32.26
N GLY A 182 -15.41 3.05 31.80
CA GLY A 182 -16.41 4.04 31.40
C GLY A 182 -16.48 4.24 29.89
N THR A 183 -17.15 5.31 29.45
CA THR A 183 -17.41 5.57 28.03
C THR A 183 -17.16 7.05 27.72
N PRO A 184 -16.26 7.39 26.78
CA PRO A 184 -16.01 8.77 26.39
C PRO A 184 -17.27 9.47 25.84
N ALA A 185 -17.59 10.66 26.36
CA ALA A 185 -18.85 11.35 26.04
C ALA A 185 -18.76 12.33 24.85
N ALA A 186 -17.62 13.00 24.66
CA ALA A 186 -17.39 14.00 23.63
C ALA A 186 -16.03 13.84 22.94
N VAL A 187 -15.94 14.25 21.67
CA VAL A 187 -14.70 14.31 20.88
C VAL A 187 -13.89 15.52 21.33
N GLN A 188 -12.77 15.27 22.00
CA GLN A 188 -11.89 16.32 22.55
C GLN A 188 -10.59 15.72 23.07
N THR A 189 -9.59 16.57 23.31
CA THR A 189 -8.42 16.19 24.12
C THR A 189 -8.76 16.33 25.60
N ASN A 190 -8.61 15.25 26.35
CA ASN A 190 -8.77 15.21 27.79
C ASN A 190 -7.43 15.16 28.51
N THR A 191 -7.35 15.88 29.62
CA THR A 191 -6.23 15.79 30.56
C THR A 191 -6.63 14.94 31.75
N VAL A 192 -5.78 13.99 32.14
CA VAL A 192 -6.02 13.12 33.29
C VAL A 192 -5.59 13.82 34.58
N GLN A 193 -6.49 13.91 35.56
CA GLN A 193 -6.17 14.36 36.91
C GLN A 193 -5.80 13.14 37.77
N LEU A 194 -4.51 13.01 38.10
CA LEU A 194 -3.96 11.83 38.76
C LEU A 194 -3.93 11.98 40.28
N ILE A 195 -4.31 10.93 41.00
CA ILE A 195 -4.26 10.83 42.47
C ILE A 195 -3.55 9.53 42.84
N ALA A 196 -2.49 9.63 43.65
CA ALA A 196 -1.72 8.50 44.14
C ALA A 196 -1.77 8.44 45.67
N ASN A 197 -2.19 7.31 46.24
CA ASN A 197 -2.37 7.11 47.69
C ASN A 197 -3.19 8.22 48.38
N GLY A 198 -4.20 8.76 47.67
CA GLY A 198 -5.08 9.83 48.17
C GLY A 198 -4.50 11.24 48.05
N VAL A 199 -3.33 11.42 47.43
CA VAL A 199 -2.67 12.72 47.21
C VAL A 199 -2.73 13.09 45.74
N ASN A 200 -3.10 14.34 45.43
CA ASN A 200 -3.11 14.86 44.06
C ASN A 200 -1.69 14.91 43.50
N VAL A 201 -1.54 14.42 42.27
CA VAL A 201 -0.27 14.45 41.51
C VAL A 201 -0.43 15.40 40.34
N THR A 202 0.29 16.52 40.40
CA THR A 202 0.35 17.47 39.28
C THR A 202 1.40 16.99 38.27
N CYS A 203 0.95 16.58 37.09
CA CYS A 203 1.83 16.11 36.03
C CYS A 203 2.27 17.21 35.07
N THR A 204 3.59 17.34 34.89
CA THR A 204 4.22 18.21 33.89
C THR A 204 5.24 17.40 33.10
N PRO A 205 5.00 17.11 31.79
CA PRO A 205 3.81 17.43 31.01
C PRO A 205 2.57 16.64 31.48
N ALA A 206 1.39 17.17 31.17
CA ALA A 206 0.14 16.53 31.55
C ALA A 206 -0.15 15.29 30.70
N ILE A 207 -0.70 14.24 31.33
CA ILE A 207 -1.13 13.03 30.61
C ILE A 207 -2.39 13.35 29.82
N SER A 208 -2.26 13.40 28.50
CA SER A 208 -3.34 13.79 27.58
C SER A 208 -3.86 12.59 26.78
N ILE A 209 -5.16 12.56 26.53
CA ILE A 209 -5.86 11.53 25.75
C ILE A 209 -6.71 12.23 24.69
N ASN A 210 -6.54 11.85 23.43
CA ASN A 210 -7.39 12.34 22.36
C ASN A 210 -8.57 11.39 22.14
N VAL A 211 -9.80 11.85 22.36
CA VAL A 211 -11.02 11.10 22.09
C VAL A 211 -11.49 11.38 20.67
N LEU A 212 -11.63 10.32 19.87
CA LEU A 212 -12.03 10.39 18.46
C LEU A 212 -13.55 10.23 18.30
N SER A 213 -14.12 10.72 17.20
CA SER A 213 -15.52 10.43 16.86
C SER A 213 -15.69 8.95 16.51
N SER A 214 -16.88 8.40 16.81
CA SER A 214 -17.26 7.09 16.28
C SER A 214 -17.21 7.11 14.75
N ALA A 215 -16.96 5.95 14.14
CA ALA A 215 -17.12 5.80 12.71
C ALA A 215 -18.56 6.15 12.32
N GLY A 216 -18.72 6.92 11.24
CA GLY A 216 -20.02 7.17 10.65
C GLY A 216 -20.62 5.89 10.09
N THR A 217 -21.91 5.94 9.82
CA THR A 217 -22.64 4.86 9.16
C THR A 217 -22.97 5.31 7.75
N TYR A 218 -22.50 4.56 6.74
CA TYR A 218 -22.63 4.91 5.34
C TYR A 218 -22.45 3.72 4.40
N THR A 219 -23.10 3.76 3.24
CA THR A 219 -22.94 2.78 2.15
C THR A 219 -22.18 3.37 0.96
N ILE A 220 -21.37 2.56 0.29
CA ILE A 220 -20.56 3.01 -0.86
C ILE A 220 -21.26 2.69 -2.19
N SER A 221 -21.32 3.66 -3.10
CA SER A 221 -21.94 3.51 -4.44
C SER A 221 -20.89 3.42 -5.54
N CYS A 222 -20.31 2.23 -5.72
CA CYS A 222 -19.10 2.07 -6.53
C CYS A 222 -19.33 2.06 -8.04
N GLY A 223 -20.54 1.71 -8.49
CA GLY A 223 -20.92 1.82 -9.90
C GLY A 223 -20.90 3.26 -10.43
N SER A 224 -20.92 4.24 -9.52
CA SER A 224 -20.82 5.68 -9.81
C SER A 224 -19.48 6.29 -9.38
N ALA A 225 -18.50 5.47 -8.98
CA ALA A 225 -17.18 5.98 -8.65
C ALA A 225 -16.45 6.47 -9.90
N THR A 226 -15.81 7.63 -9.80
CA THR A 226 -15.09 8.26 -10.91
C THR A 226 -13.60 8.25 -10.62
N VAL A 227 -12.80 7.66 -11.50
CA VAL A 227 -11.34 7.73 -11.47
C VAL A 227 -10.90 8.99 -12.21
N ASN A 228 -10.24 9.90 -11.50
CA ASN A 228 -9.75 11.17 -12.05
C ASN A 228 -8.23 11.12 -12.26
N GLY A 229 -7.77 11.85 -13.28
CA GLY A 229 -6.36 11.95 -13.64
C GLY A 229 -5.91 10.91 -14.66
N VAL A 230 -4.70 11.10 -15.19
CA VAL A 230 -4.04 10.16 -16.11
C VAL A 230 -3.01 9.37 -15.34
N TYR A 231 -3.03 8.05 -15.51
CA TYR A 231 -2.15 7.13 -14.81
C TYR A 231 -1.20 6.49 -15.83
N THR A 232 0.06 6.92 -15.83
CA THR A 232 1.06 6.47 -16.83
C THR A 232 2.08 5.57 -16.15
N LYS A 233 2.44 4.44 -16.78
CA LYS A 233 3.52 3.56 -16.26
C LYS A 233 4.78 4.37 -15.95
N GLY A 234 5.40 4.10 -14.81
CA GLY A 234 6.65 4.73 -14.37
C GLY A 234 6.50 6.19 -13.90
N THR A 235 5.29 6.76 -13.94
CA THR A 235 5.01 8.11 -13.46
C THR A 235 4.36 8.06 -12.08
N ALA A 236 4.95 8.72 -11.10
CA ALA A 236 4.39 8.80 -9.76
C ALA A 236 3.04 9.52 -9.75
N LEU A 237 2.10 9.04 -8.94
CA LEU A 237 0.79 9.67 -8.78
C LEU A 237 0.93 11.04 -8.12
N GLY A 238 0.19 12.03 -8.64
CA GLY A 238 0.15 13.39 -8.14
C GLY A 238 -1.23 13.79 -7.60
N ALA A 239 -1.39 15.07 -7.26
CA ALA A 239 -2.61 15.61 -6.64
C ALA A 239 -3.89 15.46 -7.49
N THR A 240 -3.75 15.27 -8.81
CA THR A 240 -4.89 15.07 -9.73
C THR A 240 -5.31 13.61 -9.84
N ASN A 241 -4.48 12.66 -9.39
CA ASN A 241 -4.77 11.23 -9.42
C ASN A 241 -5.63 10.86 -8.20
N THR A 242 -6.94 10.90 -8.38
CA THR A 242 -7.90 10.67 -7.30
C THR A 242 -9.03 9.74 -7.71
N ILE A 243 -9.74 9.20 -6.74
CA ILE A 243 -11.04 8.54 -6.94
C ILE A 243 -12.10 9.37 -6.23
N THR A 244 -13.09 9.86 -6.96
CA THR A 244 -14.31 10.43 -6.36
C THR A 244 -15.28 9.29 -6.09
N LEU A 245 -15.58 9.07 -4.82
CA LEU A 245 -16.37 7.94 -4.33
C LEU A 245 -17.70 8.45 -3.73
N PRO A 246 -18.83 8.22 -4.42
CA PRO A 246 -20.14 8.55 -3.88
C PRO A 246 -20.51 7.61 -2.73
N VAL A 247 -21.02 8.18 -1.64
CA VAL A 247 -21.49 7.46 -0.45
C VAL A 247 -22.85 7.99 -0.01
N VAL A 248 -23.63 7.15 0.66
CA VAL A 248 -24.89 7.54 1.30
C VAL A 248 -24.73 7.41 2.80
N VAL A 249 -24.76 8.53 3.52
CA VAL A 249 -24.49 8.61 4.96
C VAL A 249 -25.79 8.51 5.74
N SER A 250 -25.94 7.48 6.57
CA SER A 250 -27.08 7.25 7.45
C SER A 250 -26.84 7.77 8.88
N ALA A 251 -25.59 7.80 9.36
CA ALA A 251 -25.22 8.42 10.62
C ALA A 251 -23.88 9.17 10.54
N LEU A 252 -23.82 10.34 11.18
CA LEU A 252 -22.61 11.16 11.24
C LEU A 252 -21.49 10.46 12.01
N GLY A 253 -20.25 10.78 11.66
CA GLY A 253 -19.06 10.23 12.31
C GLY A 253 -17.84 10.32 11.41
N SER A 254 -16.72 9.79 11.87
CA SER A 254 -15.48 9.73 11.08
C SER A 254 -15.58 8.71 9.95
N TYR A 255 -14.88 8.97 8.85
CA TYR A 255 -14.63 7.98 7.81
C TYR A 255 -13.13 7.83 7.59
N SER A 256 -12.72 6.62 7.24
CA SER A 256 -11.41 6.24 6.74
C SER A 256 -11.63 5.19 5.68
N ILE A 257 -11.30 5.53 4.44
CA ILE A 257 -11.51 4.70 3.26
C ILE A 257 -10.16 4.53 2.59
N THR A 258 -9.80 3.28 2.30
CA THR A 258 -8.55 2.92 1.62
C THR A 258 -8.81 1.93 0.50
N THR A 259 -7.85 1.76 -0.40
CA THR A 259 -7.80 0.61 -1.30
C THR A 259 -6.72 -0.38 -0.85
N ASN A 260 -6.75 -1.60 -1.40
CA ASN A 260 -5.55 -2.41 -1.47
C ASN A 260 -4.45 -1.71 -2.30
N THR A 261 -3.22 -2.20 -2.19
CA THR A 261 -2.11 -1.81 -3.06
C THR A 261 -2.05 -2.76 -4.25
N VAL A 262 -2.11 -2.23 -5.47
CA VAL A 262 -1.97 -3.02 -6.71
C VAL A 262 -0.90 -2.37 -7.56
N ASP A 263 0.11 -3.13 -7.97
CA ASP A 263 1.21 -2.62 -8.81
C ASP A 263 1.84 -1.32 -8.28
N GLY A 264 2.07 -1.26 -6.96
CA GLY A 264 2.69 -0.12 -6.31
C GLY A 264 1.80 1.12 -6.12
N ILE A 265 0.53 1.10 -6.57
CA ILE A 265 -0.41 2.21 -6.35
C ILE A 265 -1.50 1.88 -5.32
N SER A 266 -1.96 2.88 -4.58
CA SER A 266 -3.07 2.79 -3.63
C SER A 266 -3.77 4.14 -3.44
N PHE A 267 -4.99 4.14 -2.92
CA PHE A 267 -5.77 5.35 -2.67
C PHE A 267 -6.27 5.39 -1.23
N SER A 268 -6.36 6.58 -0.65
CA SER A 268 -6.94 6.76 0.69
C SER A 268 -7.61 8.12 0.88
N GLY A 269 -8.61 8.16 1.76
CA GLY A 269 -9.27 9.38 2.19
C GLY A 269 -9.87 9.22 3.57
N SER A 270 -9.73 10.23 4.42
CA SER A 270 -10.29 10.26 5.77
C SER A 270 -10.88 11.62 6.11
N GLY A 271 -11.80 11.64 7.07
CA GLY A 271 -12.51 12.86 7.46
C GLY A 271 -13.67 12.58 8.41
N THR A 272 -14.63 13.51 8.49
CA THR A 272 -15.85 13.38 9.28
C THR A 272 -17.03 13.86 8.46
N PHE A 273 -18.12 13.10 8.43
CA PHE A 273 -19.36 13.55 7.80
C PHE A 273 -20.05 14.61 8.67
N THR A 274 -20.38 15.74 8.06
CA THR A 274 -21.09 16.85 8.71
C THR A 274 -22.59 16.89 8.35
N ALA A 275 -23.02 16.07 7.38
CA ALA A 275 -24.41 15.93 6.95
C ALA A 275 -24.72 14.48 6.55
N THR A 276 -25.98 14.08 6.70
CA THR A 276 -26.51 12.80 6.22
C THR A 276 -26.92 12.87 4.74
N GLY A 277 -27.25 11.74 4.13
CA GLY A 277 -27.64 11.65 2.71
C GLY A 277 -26.44 11.46 1.77
N ASN A 278 -26.61 11.84 0.50
CA ASN A 278 -25.59 11.64 -0.53
C ASN A 278 -24.40 12.59 -0.31
N GLN A 279 -23.20 12.01 -0.22
CA GLN A 279 -21.93 12.73 -0.09
C GLN A 279 -20.90 12.16 -1.07
N ASN A 280 -19.86 12.93 -1.37
CA ASN A 280 -18.72 12.47 -2.16
C ASN A 280 -17.45 12.49 -1.32
N VAL A 281 -16.74 11.36 -1.27
CA VAL A 281 -15.42 11.25 -0.64
C VAL A 281 -14.36 11.21 -1.74
N THR A 282 -13.35 12.06 -1.65
CA THR A 282 -12.19 12.00 -2.55
C THR A 282 -11.09 11.16 -1.92
N LEU A 283 -10.64 10.12 -2.63
CA LEU A 283 -9.48 9.31 -2.26
C LEU A 283 -8.27 9.79 -3.06
N SER A 284 -7.22 10.20 -2.37
CA SER A 284 -5.96 10.63 -2.98
C SER A 284 -5.10 9.41 -3.30
N GLY A 285 -4.59 9.35 -4.54
CA GLY A 285 -3.71 8.29 -5.00
C GLY A 285 -2.24 8.52 -4.61
N THR A 286 -1.53 7.44 -4.33
CA THR A 286 -0.07 7.44 -4.09
C THR A 286 0.58 6.25 -4.79
N GLY A 287 1.89 6.36 -5.03
CA GLY A 287 2.70 5.31 -5.62
C GLY A 287 3.07 5.55 -7.09
N THR A 288 3.65 4.54 -7.73
CA THR A 288 4.10 4.58 -9.13
C THR A 288 3.77 3.23 -9.80
N PRO A 289 2.89 3.19 -10.82
CA PRO A 289 2.54 1.95 -11.49
C PRO A 289 3.72 1.42 -12.31
N THR A 290 3.97 0.10 -12.27
CA THR A 290 5.13 -0.51 -12.95
C THR A 290 4.76 -1.21 -14.26
N SER A 291 3.46 -1.42 -14.52
CA SER A 291 2.97 -2.08 -15.73
C SER A 291 1.72 -1.40 -16.30
N THR A 292 1.47 -1.61 -17.59
CA THR A 292 0.36 -0.97 -18.34
C THR A 292 -0.96 -1.73 -18.30
N ALA A 293 -1.03 -2.83 -17.55
CA ALA A 293 -2.30 -3.52 -17.32
C ALA A 293 -3.22 -2.68 -16.42
N ASP A 294 -4.52 -2.65 -16.71
CA ASP A 294 -5.51 -1.99 -15.86
C ASP A 294 -5.46 -2.52 -14.41
N LYS A 295 -5.62 -1.65 -13.42
CA LYS A 295 -5.55 -1.99 -11.98
C LYS A 295 -6.93 -2.03 -11.36
N VAL A 296 -7.31 -3.18 -10.81
CA VAL A 296 -8.56 -3.34 -10.09
C VAL A 296 -8.31 -3.05 -8.60
N MET A 297 -8.79 -1.91 -8.13
CA MET A 297 -8.61 -1.43 -6.77
C MET A 297 -9.81 -1.83 -5.92
N THR A 298 -9.58 -2.60 -4.85
CA THR A 298 -10.61 -3.00 -3.87
C THR A 298 -10.69 -1.95 -2.76
N ILE A 299 -11.84 -1.30 -2.64
CA ILE A 299 -12.12 -0.28 -1.63
C ILE A 299 -12.56 -0.96 -0.32
N THR A 300 -11.98 -0.51 0.79
CA THR A 300 -12.32 -0.89 2.16
C THR A 300 -12.65 0.37 2.96
N SER A 301 -13.66 0.29 3.83
CA SER A 301 -14.06 1.43 4.67
C SER A 301 -14.29 1.00 6.12
N ASN A 302 -14.21 1.96 7.04
CA ASN A 302 -14.49 1.76 8.47
C ASN A 302 -15.98 1.91 8.84
N SER A 303 -16.89 1.90 7.86
CA SER A 303 -18.33 2.09 8.11
C SER A 303 -18.88 1.09 9.10
N SER A 304 -19.74 1.54 10.03
CA SER A 304 -20.27 0.70 11.12
C SER A 304 -21.28 -0.37 10.67
N ASP A 305 -21.89 -0.23 9.50
CA ASP A 305 -22.91 -1.15 8.95
C ASP A 305 -22.32 -2.40 8.26
N GLY A 306 -21.00 -2.58 8.32
CA GLY A 306 -20.29 -3.69 7.67
C GLY A 306 -19.74 -3.32 6.30
N ALA A 307 -18.58 -3.88 5.98
CA ALA A 307 -17.77 -3.48 4.83
C ALA A 307 -18.51 -3.71 3.50
N SER A 308 -18.90 -2.63 2.83
CA SER A 308 -19.17 -2.65 1.39
C SER A 308 -17.82 -2.73 0.66
N THR A 309 -17.31 -3.93 0.38
CA THR A 309 -16.15 -4.07 -0.52
C THR A 309 -16.61 -3.92 -1.95
N CYS A 310 -15.95 -3.06 -2.71
CA CYS A 310 -16.22 -2.92 -4.13
C CYS A 310 -14.95 -2.58 -4.90
N ASN A 311 -15.00 -2.77 -6.22
CA ASN A 311 -13.84 -2.62 -7.08
C ASN A 311 -13.99 -1.42 -8.01
N VAL A 312 -12.90 -0.69 -8.22
CA VAL A 312 -12.77 0.39 -9.21
C VAL A 312 -11.57 0.10 -10.09
N THR A 313 -11.72 0.23 -11.41
CA THR A 313 -10.64 -0.01 -12.37
C THR A 313 -9.91 1.28 -12.70
N VAL A 314 -8.62 1.33 -12.43
CA VAL A 314 -7.71 2.40 -12.84
C VAL A 314 -7.03 1.97 -14.14
N VAL A 315 -7.29 2.71 -15.22
CA VAL A 315 -6.68 2.46 -16.52
C VAL A 315 -5.26 3.02 -16.55
N ILE A 316 -4.27 2.19 -16.87
CA ILE A 316 -2.88 2.61 -17.00
C ILE A 316 -2.53 2.81 -18.48
N THR A 317 -1.95 3.96 -18.82
CA THR A 317 -1.55 4.31 -20.18
C THR A 317 -0.09 3.99 -20.43
N ILE A 318 0.22 3.61 -21.67
CA ILE A 318 1.59 3.52 -22.17
C ILE A 318 2.22 4.93 -22.15
N PRO A 319 3.47 5.12 -21.69
CA PRO A 319 4.16 6.41 -21.74
C PRO A 319 4.32 6.93 -23.17
N VAL A 320 4.57 8.23 -23.29
CA VAL A 320 4.80 8.87 -24.58
C VAL A 320 5.94 8.20 -25.34
N LYS A 321 5.78 8.00 -26.66
CA LYS A 321 6.81 7.39 -27.52
C LYS A 321 7.41 8.39 -28.50
N LYS A 322 8.72 8.33 -28.66
CA LYS A 322 9.48 9.18 -29.60
C LYS A 322 9.43 8.59 -30.99
N VAL A 323 8.96 9.36 -31.96
CA VAL A 323 8.89 8.94 -33.36
C VAL A 323 9.78 9.83 -34.22
N LEU A 324 10.65 9.17 -34.98
CA LEU A 324 11.46 9.80 -36.00
C LEU A 324 10.81 9.55 -37.36
N HIS A 325 10.53 10.63 -38.09
CA HIS A 325 9.94 10.60 -39.41
C HIS A 325 11.00 10.91 -40.47
N ILE A 326 11.02 10.14 -41.55
CA ILE A 326 11.91 10.34 -42.68
C ILE A 326 11.07 10.24 -43.94
N GLY A 327 10.99 11.34 -44.69
CA GLY A 327 10.13 11.48 -45.86
C GLY A 327 9.79 12.94 -46.12
N ASN A 328 9.20 13.20 -47.27
CA ASN A 328 8.82 14.52 -47.74
C ASN A 328 7.64 15.08 -46.93
N GLU A 329 7.83 16.27 -46.36
CA GLU A 329 6.91 16.89 -45.41
C GLU A 329 5.86 17.73 -46.14
N THR A 330 4.79 17.08 -46.57
CA THR A 330 3.73 17.67 -47.41
C THR A 330 2.35 17.39 -46.83
N ALA A 331 1.29 17.96 -47.44
CA ALA A 331 -0.08 17.67 -47.01
C ALA A 331 -0.44 16.17 -47.09
N TYR A 332 0.20 15.42 -47.99
CA TYR A 332 -0.02 13.99 -48.20
C TYR A 332 0.33 13.12 -46.98
N GLY A 333 1.31 13.51 -46.15
CA GLY A 333 1.65 12.77 -44.93
C GLY A 333 2.40 11.45 -45.16
N TYR A 334 3.27 11.39 -46.15
CA TYR A 334 4.01 10.19 -46.56
C TYR A 334 4.74 9.43 -45.44
N SER A 335 5.29 10.14 -44.46
CA SER A 335 5.97 9.57 -43.29
C SER A 335 5.17 9.69 -42.00
N ALA A 336 3.90 10.12 -42.07
CA ALA A 336 3.06 10.49 -40.92
C ALA A 336 3.63 11.61 -40.03
N TYR A 337 4.49 12.48 -40.55
CA TYR A 337 4.90 13.69 -39.84
C TYR A 337 3.84 14.80 -39.92
N THR A 338 3.15 14.87 -41.07
CA THR A 338 2.08 15.81 -41.43
C THR A 338 0.87 15.05 -41.99
N GLY A 339 -0.20 15.76 -42.34
CA GLY A 339 -1.36 15.21 -43.05
C GLY A 339 -2.27 14.31 -42.19
N PRO A 340 -3.26 13.66 -42.82
CA PRO A 340 -4.23 12.80 -42.14
C PRO A 340 -3.62 11.59 -41.42
N SER A 341 -2.49 11.07 -41.92
CA SER A 341 -1.75 10.00 -41.25
C SER A 341 -1.17 10.45 -39.91
N ARG A 342 -0.69 11.70 -39.81
CA ARG A 342 -0.33 12.33 -38.53
C ARG A 342 -1.55 12.56 -37.64
N SER A 343 -2.66 13.05 -38.21
CA SER A 343 -3.90 13.27 -37.44
C SER A 343 -4.48 11.97 -36.86
N LEU A 344 -4.39 10.85 -37.59
CA LEU A 344 -4.73 9.53 -37.08
C LEU A 344 -3.84 9.12 -35.90
N MET A 345 -2.53 9.36 -36.02
CA MET A 345 -1.53 8.99 -35.02
C MET A 345 -1.68 9.81 -33.72
N ASP A 346 -2.01 11.09 -33.82
CA ASP A 346 -2.16 12.01 -32.68
C ASP A 346 -3.60 12.06 -32.15
N SER A 347 -4.54 11.37 -32.79
CA SER A 347 -5.94 11.42 -32.38
C SER A 347 -6.13 10.80 -30.98
N PRO A 348 -6.72 11.54 -30.02
CA PRO A 348 -7.01 11.01 -28.69
C PRO A 348 -8.01 9.85 -28.68
N THR A 349 -8.83 9.68 -29.72
CA THR A 349 -9.73 8.51 -29.81
C THR A 349 -8.97 7.25 -30.23
N ASN A 350 -7.85 7.41 -30.94
CA ASN A 350 -7.02 6.31 -31.41
C ASN A 350 -5.93 5.97 -30.40
N PHE A 351 -5.12 6.97 -30.01
CA PHE A 351 -3.96 6.86 -29.13
C PHE A 351 -4.07 7.88 -28.00
N GLY A 352 -4.94 7.62 -27.02
CA GLY A 352 -5.27 8.58 -25.97
C GLY A 352 -5.30 7.98 -24.57
N THR A 353 -5.55 8.86 -23.60
CA THR A 353 -5.44 8.53 -22.16
C THR A 353 -6.74 8.06 -21.53
N THR A 354 -7.85 8.09 -22.27
CA THR A 354 -9.18 7.72 -21.76
C THR A 354 -9.48 6.24 -21.99
N ALA A 355 -10.40 5.67 -21.20
CA ALA A 355 -10.84 4.28 -21.35
C ALA A 355 -11.52 3.99 -22.71
N SER A 356 -12.01 5.01 -23.41
CA SER A 356 -12.62 4.90 -24.74
C SER A 356 -11.60 4.95 -25.88
N SER A 357 -10.32 5.23 -25.59
CA SER A 357 -9.27 5.23 -26.61
C SER A 357 -9.00 3.80 -27.08
N VAL A 358 -8.84 3.59 -28.39
CA VAL A 358 -8.52 2.26 -28.93
C VAL A 358 -7.21 1.71 -28.36
N VAL A 359 -6.19 2.57 -28.29
CA VAL A 359 -4.91 2.30 -27.64
C VAL A 359 -4.70 3.32 -26.51
N LYS A 360 -4.64 2.81 -25.28
CA LYS A 360 -4.43 3.60 -24.06
C LYS A 360 -2.98 4.04 -23.95
N SER A 361 -2.68 5.30 -24.30
CA SER A 361 -1.33 5.83 -24.30
C SER A 361 -1.30 7.34 -24.06
N ALA A 362 -0.14 7.86 -23.67
CA ALA A 362 0.14 9.29 -23.61
C ALA A 362 0.54 9.88 -24.99
N GLY A 363 0.32 9.13 -26.08
CA GLY A 363 0.59 9.57 -27.45
C GLY A 363 2.08 9.55 -27.82
N TYR A 364 2.48 10.49 -28.66
CA TYR A 364 3.78 10.51 -29.32
C TYR A 364 4.44 11.89 -29.26
N THR A 365 5.78 11.91 -29.37
CA THR A 365 6.55 13.12 -29.71
C THR A 365 7.26 12.90 -31.03
N HIS A 366 7.31 13.93 -31.88
CA HIS A 366 7.72 13.77 -33.28
C HIS A 366 8.95 14.59 -33.59
N THR A 367 9.90 13.97 -34.30
CA THR A 367 11.05 14.62 -34.92
C THR A 367 11.10 14.21 -36.38
N SER A 368 11.44 15.11 -37.29
CA SER A 368 11.61 14.77 -38.70
C SER A 368 13.02 15.10 -39.18
N LEU A 369 13.52 14.30 -40.13
CA LEU A 369 14.72 14.62 -40.91
C LEU A 369 14.40 15.09 -42.33
N GLY A 370 13.12 15.20 -42.69
CA GLY A 370 12.70 15.48 -44.05
C GLY A 370 13.07 14.37 -45.04
N PRO A 371 13.02 14.65 -46.36
CA PRO A 371 13.37 13.67 -47.38
C PRO A 371 14.88 13.52 -47.52
N ASN A 372 15.33 12.33 -47.91
CA ASN A 372 16.71 12.06 -48.33
C ASN A 372 17.82 12.57 -47.38
N PRO A 373 17.75 12.30 -46.05
CA PRO A 373 18.75 12.81 -45.11
C PRO A 373 20.14 12.22 -45.35
N SER A 374 21.18 12.98 -44.98
CA SER A 374 22.56 12.47 -45.00
C SER A 374 22.74 11.33 -44.00
N SER A 375 23.62 10.38 -44.29
CA SER A 375 23.89 9.25 -43.38
C SER A 375 24.37 9.72 -42.00
N ALA A 376 25.05 10.87 -41.91
CA ALA A 376 25.49 11.48 -40.65
C ALA A 376 24.30 12.03 -39.83
N ALA A 377 23.34 12.69 -40.48
CA ALA A 377 22.13 13.17 -39.82
C ALA A 377 21.28 11.99 -39.32
N LEU A 378 21.12 10.96 -40.16
CA LEU A 378 20.43 9.72 -39.79
C LEU A 378 21.08 9.06 -38.56
N LEU A 379 22.40 8.85 -38.58
CA LEU A 379 23.12 8.23 -37.46
C LEU A 379 22.93 9.03 -36.17
N THR A 380 23.02 10.36 -36.25
CA THR A 380 22.81 11.26 -35.10
C THR A 380 21.40 11.09 -34.53
N ALA A 381 20.38 11.08 -35.39
CA ALA A 381 19.00 10.92 -34.96
C ALA A 381 18.72 9.54 -34.35
N LEU A 382 19.24 8.46 -34.93
CA LEU A 382 19.09 7.11 -34.39
C LEU A 382 19.81 6.93 -33.05
N ASN A 383 20.95 7.61 -32.84
CA ASN A 383 21.66 7.61 -31.56
C ASN A 383 20.88 8.30 -30.43
N ASN A 384 19.92 9.17 -30.75
CA ASN A 384 18.97 9.72 -29.77
C ASN A 384 17.87 8.72 -29.35
N LYS A 385 17.93 7.47 -29.84
CA LYS A 385 17.04 6.36 -29.49
C LYS A 385 15.55 6.72 -29.64
N PRO A 386 15.08 7.14 -30.83
CA PRO A 386 13.64 7.19 -31.08
C PRO A 386 13.05 5.79 -30.81
N ASP A 387 11.84 5.71 -30.30
CA ASP A 387 11.16 4.41 -30.09
C ASP A 387 10.74 3.79 -31.42
N ILE A 388 10.28 4.64 -32.35
CA ILE A 388 9.76 4.27 -33.66
C ILE A 388 10.39 5.15 -34.74
N VAL A 389 10.74 4.55 -35.87
CA VAL A 389 11.15 5.24 -37.09
C VAL A 389 10.14 4.93 -38.19
N ILE A 390 9.59 5.96 -38.83
CA ILE A 390 8.69 5.82 -39.99
C ILE A 390 9.41 6.34 -41.22
N LEU A 391 9.60 5.46 -42.20
CA LEU A 391 10.16 5.82 -43.51
C LEU A 391 9.00 5.97 -44.50
N GLY A 392 8.97 7.05 -45.27
CA GLY A 392 8.00 7.31 -46.32
C GLY A 392 8.64 8.01 -47.51
N PHE A 393 7.83 8.29 -48.53
CA PHE A 393 8.28 9.10 -49.67
C PHE A 393 8.61 10.54 -49.24
N ASP A 394 9.70 11.18 -49.68
CA ASP A 394 10.77 10.64 -50.51
C ASP A 394 12.00 10.27 -49.67
N TYR A 395 12.41 9.00 -49.72
CA TYR A 395 13.74 8.55 -49.28
C TYR A 395 14.41 7.69 -50.36
N SER A 396 14.39 8.18 -51.60
CA SER A 396 14.91 7.55 -52.81
C SER A 396 16.42 7.34 -52.86
N ASN A 397 17.20 7.99 -51.99
CA ASN A 397 18.66 7.88 -51.95
C ASN A 397 19.21 7.05 -50.78
N LEU A 398 18.39 6.22 -50.11
CA LEU A 398 18.85 5.33 -49.03
C LEU A 398 19.98 4.41 -49.52
N ASP A 399 21.20 4.71 -49.08
CA ASP A 399 22.41 3.99 -49.43
C ASP A 399 22.72 2.83 -48.47
N ALA A 400 23.72 2.02 -48.79
CA ALA A 400 24.13 0.87 -47.97
C ALA A 400 24.58 1.27 -46.56
N THR A 401 25.22 2.44 -46.41
CA THR A 401 25.65 2.98 -45.12
C THR A 401 24.45 3.29 -44.22
N SER A 402 23.47 4.02 -44.74
CA SER A 402 22.24 4.39 -44.03
C SER A 402 21.40 3.16 -43.70
N ALA A 403 21.30 2.20 -44.63
CA ALA A 403 20.67 0.91 -44.37
C ALA A 403 21.35 0.16 -43.21
N GLY A 404 22.69 0.18 -43.15
CA GLY A 404 23.46 -0.37 -42.04
C GLY A 404 23.13 0.28 -40.69
N TYR A 405 22.95 1.59 -40.65
CA TYR A 405 22.53 2.30 -39.42
C TYR A 405 21.12 1.93 -38.98
N ILE A 406 20.17 1.82 -39.92
CA ILE A 406 18.80 1.37 -39.64
C ILE A 406 18.80 -0.04 -39.05
N VAL A 407 19.60 -0.96 -39.60
CA VAL A 407 19.74 -2.33 -39.08
C VAL A 407 20.41 -2.36 -37.72
N ASN A 408 21.42 -1.52 -37.47
CA ASN A 408 22.00 -1.39 -36.13
C ASN A 408 20.94 -0.93 -35.10
N TYR A 409 20.09 0.01 -35.48
CA TYR A 409 18.97 0.48 -34.66
C TYR A 409 17.93 -0.63 -34.42
N LEU A 410 17.54 -1.37 -35.45
CA LEU A 410 16.65 -2.54 -35.33
C LEU A 410 17.23 -3.62 -34.39
N ASN A 411 18.53 -3.90 -34.49
CA ASN A 411 19.24 -4.85 -33.62
C ASN A 411 19.25 -4.40 -32.15
N LYS A 412 19.25 -3.10 -31.91
CA LYS A 412 19.05 -2.49 -30.59
C LYS A 412 17.57 -2.42 -30.17
N LYS A 413 16.69 -3.19 -30.82
CA LYS A 413 15.24 -3.25 -30.57
C LYS A 413 14.47 -1.98 -30.93
N GLY A 414 15.08 -1.08 -31.70
CA GLY A 414 14.37 0.02 -32.34
C GLY A 414 13.30 -0.49 -33.30
N ILE A 415 12.22 0.26 -33.50
CA ILE A 415 11.11 -0.15 -34.38
C ILE A 415 11.15 0.64 -35.67
N VAL A 416 11.00 -0.04 -36.82
CA VAL A 416 10.94 0.61 -38.12
C VAL A 416 9.67 0.19 -38.86
N ILE A 417 8.88 1.17 -39.28
CA ILE A 417 7.75 1.00 -40.21
C ILE A 417 8.16 1.68 -41.51
N ALA A 418 8.35 0.91 -42.57
CA ALA A 418 8.93 1.41 -43.81
C ALA A 418 7.98 1.33 -45.01
N TYR A 419 7.79 2.47 -45.64
CA TYR A 419 7.05 2.70 -46.88
C TYR A 419 8.06 3.24 -47.90
N THR A 420 8.67 2.33 -48.68
CA THR A 420 9.76 2.69 -49.61
C THR A 420 9.53 2.08 -50.98
N GLU A 421 9.77 2.87 -52.03
CA GLU A 421 9.33 2.54 -53.39
C GLU A 421 10.43 2.49 -54.45
N THR A 422 11.62 3.07 -54.22
CA THR A 422 12.69 2.97 -55.23
C THR A 422 13.41 1.64 -55.14
N ALA A 423 13.57 0.96 -56.29
CA ALA A 423 14.19 -0.37 -56.34
C ALA A 423 15.58 -0.39 -55.68
N ALA A 424 16.41 0.61 -55.93
CA ALA A 424 17.77 0.70 -55.36
C ALA A 424 17.76 0.84 -53.83
N SER A 425 16.95 1.74 -53.28
CA SER A 425 16.85 1.95 -51.82
C SER A 425 16.26 0.74 -51.11
N VAL A 426 15.20 0.15 -51.68
CA VAL A 426 14.59 -1.07 -51.16
C VAL A 426 15.62 -2.21 -51.17
N GLN A 427 16.38 -2.38 -52.26
CA GLN A 427 17.40 -3.41 -52.33
C GLN A 427 18.49 -3.22 -51.26
N ASN A 428 18.98 -1.99 -51.08
CA ASN A 428 19.98 -1.68 -50.04
C ASN A 428 19.44 -2.00 -48.63
N LEU A 429 18.22 -1.58 -48.33
CA LEU A 429 17.57 -1.86 -47.04
C LEU A 429 17.41 -3.35 -46.80
N MET A 430 16.86 -4.09 -47.78
CA MET A 430 16.58 -5.52 -47.61
C MET A 430 17.85 -6.35 -47.49
N ARG A 431 18.87 -6.05 -48.31
CA ARG A 431 20.19 -6.72 -48.19
C ARG A 431 20.81 -6.52 -46.82
N ALA A 432 20.66 -5.33 -46.24
CA ALA A 432 21.16 -5.04 -44.89
C ALA A 432 20.32 -5.77 -43.82
N VAL A 433 18.99 -5.69 -43.89
CA VAL A 433 18.07 -6.29 -42.90
C VAL A 433 18.25 -7.80 -42.80
N PHE A 434 18.35 -8.48 -43.94
CA PHE A 434 18.49 -9.94 -43.99
C PHE A 434 19.94 -10.41 -44.04
N SER A 435 20.91 -9.49 -44.11
CA SER A 435 22.33 -9.81 -44.31
C SER A 435 22.56 -10.73 -45.52
N ASP A 436 21.83 -10.51 -46.61
CA ASP A 436 21.83 -11.35 -47.81
C ASP A 436 21.95 -10.51 -49.08
N ALA A 437 23.11 -10.57 -49.74
CA ALA A 437 23.40 -9.83 -50.97
C ALA A 437 22.65 -10.36 -52.21
N SER A 438 22.09 -11.57 -52.16
CA SER A 438 21.33 -12.17 -53.27
C SER A 438 19.95 -11.54 -53.43
N ILE A 439 19.46 -10.84 -52.41
CA ILE A 439 18.17 -10.15 -52.46
C ILE A 439 18.19 -9.07 -53.55
N THR A 440 17.12 -9.06 -54.35
CA THR A 440 16.89 -8.11 -55.43
C THR A 440 15.57 -7.38 -55.22
N SER A 441 15.51 -6.15 -55.72
CA SER A 441 14.28 -5.35 -55.75
C SER A 441 14.06 -4.80 -57.15
N SER A 442 12.80 -4.68 -57.54
CA SER A 442 12.35 -4.05 -58.79
C SER A 442 10.98 -3.42 -58.53
N THR A 443 10.55 -2.51 -59.40
CA THR A 443 9.20 -1.94 -59.35
C THR A 443 8.25 -2.70 -60.28
N VAL A 444 6.99 -2.83 -59.87
CA VAL A 444 5.91 -3.50 -60.59
C VAL A 444 4.61 -2.75 -60.40
N ASN A 445 3.75 -2.82 -61.43
CA ASN A 445 2.48 -2.11 -61.50
C ASN A 445 2.67 -0.59 -61.27
N GLY A 446 1.61 0.20 -61.39
CA GLY A 446 1.67 1.62 -61.07
C GLY A 446 0.36 2.10 -60.47
N GLY A 447 0.30 3.41 -60.19
CA GLY A 447 -0.81 4.08 -59.52
C GLY A 447 -2.17 3.40 -59.66
N GLY A 448 -2.69 2.89 -58.54
CA GLY A 448 -3.99 2.20 -58.49
C GLY A 448 -3.90 0.68 -58.66
N ALA A 449 -2.71 0.10 -58.55
CA ALA A 449 -2.59 -1.33 -58.37
C ALA A 449 -3.17 -1.73 -57.01
N VAL A 450 -3.88 -2.87 -56.95
CA VAL A 450 -4.52 -3.37 -55.73
C VAL A 450 -3.99 -4.76 -55.42
N TYR A 451 -3.50 -4.97 -54.20
CA TYR A 451 -2.86 -6.22 -53.80
C TYR A 451 -3.63 -6.91 -52.69
N ALA A 452 -3.81 -8.22 -52.82
CA ALA A 452 -4.46 -9.03 -51.81
C ALA A 452 -3.58 -9.18 -50.56
N LEU A 453 -4.20 -9.04 -49.40
CA LEU A 453 -3.59 -9.29 -48.10
C LEU A 453 -3.74 -10.76 -47.73
N ALA A 454 -2.65 -11.36 -47.26
CA ALA A 454 -2.63 -12.73 -46.79
C ALA A 454 -3.59 -12.95 -45.60
N ASN A 455 -4.03 -14.18 -45.39
CA ASN A 455 -4.87 -14.55 -44.24
C ASN A 455 -4.05 -14.87 -42.98
N THR A 456 -2.87 -14.28 -42.85
CA THR A 456 -1.92 -14.57 -41.77
C THR A 456 -2.40 -13.98 -40.46
N ASN A 457 -2.41 -14.77 -39.38
CA ASN A 457 -2.80 -14.31 -38.04
C ASN A 457 -1.68 -13.46 -37.42
N ASP A 458 -1.70 -12.16 -37.69
CA ASP A 458 -0.72 -11.19 -37.20
C ASP A 458 -1.41 -9.88 -36.83
N LEU A 459 -1.02 -9.27 -35.70
CA LEU A 459 -1.62 -8.05 -35.15
C LEU A 459 -1.59 -6.86 -36.12
N ILE A 460 -0.73 -6.87 -37.14
CA ILE A 460 -0.75 -5.85 -38.20
C ILE A 460 -1.98 -6.02 -39.10
N LEU A 461 -2.39 -7.27 -39.36
CA LEU A 461 -3.54 -7.60 -40.20
C LEU A 461 -4.84 -7.77 -39.41
N ASN A 462 -4.80 -8.03 -38.11
CA ASN A 462 -5.99 -8.19 -37.27
C ASN A 462 -5.90 -7.49 -35.90
N GLY A 463 -5.34 -6.28 -35.92
CA GLY A 463 -5.17 -5.45 -34.73
C GLY A 463 -6.44 -4.73 -34.27
N PRO A 464 -6.31 -3.87 -33.25
CA PRO A 464 -7.44 -3.26 -32.58
C PRO A 464 -8.23 -2.25 -33.44
N PHE A 465 -7.69 -1.84 -34.60
CA PHE A 465 -8.38 -0.95 -35.53
C PHE A 465 -9.15 -1.70 -36.63
N GLY A 466 -9.06 -3.04 -36.67
CA GLY A 466 -9.86 -3.87 -37.55
C GLY A 466 -9.09 -5.04 -38.16
N ASP A 467 -9.85 -6.02 -38.63
CA ASP A 467 -9.34 -7.18 -39.37
C ASP A 467 -9.35 -6.92 -40.88
N VAL A 468 -8.17 -7.03 -41.50
CA VAL A 468 -7.92 -6.79 -42.92
C VAL A 468 -7.41 -8.04 -43.65
N ARG A 469 -7.35 -9.18 -42.96
CA ARG A 469 -6.96 -10.45 -43.58
C ARG A 469 -7.89 -10.81 -44.73
N GLY A 470 -7.32 -11.21 -45.87
CA GLY A 470 -8.07 -11.53 -47.08
C GLY A 470 -8.71 -10.32 -47.78
N LYS A 471 -8.48 -9.10 -47.31
CA LYS A 471 -8.85 -7.85 -48.02
C LYS A 471 -7.69 -7.38 -48.89
N ASN A 472 -7.64 -6.08 -49.22
CA ASN A 472 -6.60 -5.53 -50.09
C ASN A 472 -5.95 -4.26 -49.54
N TRP A 473 -4.75 -3.95 -50.01
CA TRP A 473 -4.16 -2.61 -49.93
C TRP A 473 -3.94 -2.07 -51.35
N GLY A 474 -3.89 -0.75 -51.47
CA GLY A 474 -3.75 -0.07 -52.76
C GLY A 474 -2.44 0.69 -52.82
N GLU A 475 -1.81 0.65 -53.98
CA GLU A 475 -0.64 1.47 -54.26
C GLU A 475 -1.04 2.86 -54.79
N ASP A 476 -0.26 3.87 -54.38
CA ASP A 476 -0.36 5.27 -54.77
C ASP A 476 0.33 5.57 -56.12
N ALA A 477 0.29 6.81 -56.60
CA ALA A 477 0.71 7.33 -57.91
C ALA A 477 2.02 6.82 -58.58
N SER A 478 2.90 6.10 -57.88
CA SER A 478 4.22 5.67 -58.36
C SER A 478 4.18 4.25 -58.97
N ALA A 479 5.12 3.41 -58.58
CA ALA A 479 5.20 1.99 -58.92
C ALA A 479 5.56 1.19 -57.67
N THR A 480 4.93 0.04 -57.48
CA THR A 480 5.14 -0.77 -56.27
C THR A 480 6.51 -1.44 -56.29
N ALA A 481 7.34 -1.20 -55.29
CA ALA A 481 8.54 -1.99 -55.06
C ALA A 481 8.17 -3.42 -54.63
N ARG A 482 8.79 -4.42 -55.27
CA ARG A 482 8.74 -5.81 -54.85
C ARG A 482 10.14 -6.31 -54.51
N VAL A 483 10.21 -7.25 -53.57
CA VAL A 483 11.46 -7.87 -53.15
C VAL A 483 11.44 -9.37 -53.50
N GLN A 484 12.55 -9.85 -54.07
CA GLN A 484 12.75 -11.24 -54.43
C GLN A 484 14.01 -11.80 -53.74
N GLY A 485 14.01 -13.10 -53.46
CA GLY A 485 15.12 -13.77 -52.77
C GLY A 485 15.05 -13.73 -51.25
N VAL A 486 14.03 -13.08 -50.66
CA VAL A 486 13.79 -13.15 -49.21
C VAL A 486 13.27 -14.54 -48.86
N SER A 487 14.07 -15.31 -48.11
CA SER A 487 13.70 -16.63 -47.60
C SER A 487 13.89 -16.69 -46.08
N GLY A 488 12.90 -17.23 -45.36
CA GLY A 488 12.90 -17.28 -43.89
C GLY A 488 12.69 -15.92 -43.20
N SER A 489 12.46 -15.97 -41.89
CA SER A 489 12.39 -14.80 -40.98
C SER A 489 11.37 -13.69 -41.31
N VAL A 490 10.35 -13.97 -42.11
CA VAL A 490 9.27 -13.03 -42.43
C VAL A 490 7.89 -13.64 -42.22
N ILE A 491 6.93 -12.77 -41.94
CA ILE A 491 5.50 -13.03 -41.97
C ILE A 491 4.97 -12.28 -43.20
N PRO A 492 4.70 -12.96 -44.33
CA PRO A 492 4.19 -12.33 -45.53
C PRO A 492 2.81 -11.71 -45.29
N PHE A 493 2.66 -10.46 -45.70
CA PHE A 493 1.38 -9.75 -45.71
C PHE A 493 0.83 -9.60 -47.11
N SER A 494 1.68 -9.41 -48.12
CA SER A 494 1.28 -9.21 -49.51
C SER A 494 2.35 -9.70 -50.49
N TYR A 495 1.90 -10.21 -51.63
CA TYR A 495 2.75 -10.67 -52.74
C TYR A 495 2.64 -9.73 -53.93
N ALA A 496 3.61 -9.81 -54.85
CA ALA A 496 3.71 -8.92 -56.01
C ALA A 496 2.60 -9.07 -57.08
N GLN A 497 1.65 -9.99 -56.89
CA GLN A 497 0.50 -10.12 -57.78
C GLN A 497 -0.59 -9.13 -57.40
N ALA A 498 -0.75 -8.06 -58.19
CA ALA A 498 -1.94 -7.22 -58.11
C ALA A 498 -3.18 -7.99 -58.60
N ILE A 499 -4.32 -7.82 -57.93
CA ILE A 499 -5.57 -8.49 -58.26
C ILE A 499 -6.19 -7.94 -59.55
N ASN A 500 -5.92 -6.68 -59.87
CA ASN A 500 -6.39 -5.98 -61.07
C ASN A 500 -5.37 -5.97 -62.21
N ASP A 501 -4.33 -6.81 -62.15
CA ASP A 501 -3.36 -7.00 -63.24
C ASP A 501 -3.27 -8.48 -63.63
N ALA A 502 -3.18 -8.77 -64.93
CA ALA A 502 -3.04 -10.13 -65.46
C ALA A 502 -1.57 -10.58 -65.54
N THR A 503 -0.62 -9.65 -65.43
CA THR A 503 0.80 -9.93 -65.46
C THR A 503 1.22 -10.60 -64.16
N VAL A 504 1.92 -11.74 -64.27
CA VAL A 504 2.33 -12.51 -63.11
C VAL A 504 3.68 -12.05 -62.59
N TYR A 505 3.70 -11.58 -61.35
CA TYR A 505 4.91 -11.13 -60.68
C TYR A 505 5.18 -11.97 -59.43
N ALA A 506 6.42 -12.46 -59.30
CA ALA A 506 6.90 -13.11 -58.08
C ALA A 506 7.52 -12.08 -57.12
N GLY A 507 7.50 -12.37 -55.82
CA GLY A 507 8.09 -11.55 -54.78
C GLY A 507 7.09 -11.06 -53.73
N LEU A 508 7.61 -10.36 -52.73
CA LEU A 508 6.83 -9.76 -51.64
C LEU A 508 6.68 -8.26 -51.86
N THR A 509 5.50 -7.73 -51.54
CA THR A 509 5.22 -6.28 -51.53
C THR A 509 4.82 -5.77 -50.15
N GLY A 510 4.66 -6.68 -49.17
CA GLY A 510 4.53 -6.31 -47.76
C GLY A 510 4.78 -7.49 -46.83
N PHE A 511 5.45 -7.23 -45.70
CA PHE A 511 5.72 -8.24 -44.67
C PHE A 511 6.11 -7.58 -43.33
N ARG A 512 6.14 -8.40 -42.28
CA ARG A 512 6.85 -8.10 -41.02
C ARG A 512 7.98 -9.10 -40.78
N HIS A 513 9.12 -8.63 -40.28
CA HIS A 513 10.22 -9.50 -39.87
C HIS A 513 9.87 -10.23 -38.57
N THR A 514 10.23 -11.52 -38.44
CA THR A 514 9.88 -12.32 -37.24
C THR A 514 10.78 -12.03 -36.05
N GLY A 515 12.08 -11.78 -36.29
CA GLY A 515 13.08 -11.51 -35.23
C GLY A 515 13.45 -10.04 -34.96
N LEU A 516 13.08 -9.12 -35.86
CA LEU A 516 13.37 -7.69 -35.77
C LEU A 516 12.05 -6.93 -35.69
N ASN A 517 12.06 -5.76 -35.07
CA ASN A 517 10.89 -4.90 -34.99
C ASN A 517 10.69 -4.11 -36.31
N PHE A 518 10.54 -4.82 -37.43
CA PHE A 518 10.53 -4.25 -38.77
C PHE A 518 9.28 -4.63 -39.56
N ILE A 519 8.59 -3.63 -40.10
CA ILE A 519 7.45 -3.76 -41.02
C ILE A 519 7.80 -3.03 -42.30
N TRP A 520 7.47 -3.62 -43.44
CA TRP A 520 7.69 -2.99 -44.74
C TRP A 520 6.53 -3.20 -45.70
N PHE A 521 6.22 -2.15 -46.47
CA PHE A 521 5.40 -2.18 -47.68
C PHE A 521 6.10 -1.40 -48.80
N GLY A 522 5.97 -1.90 -50.02
CA GLY A 522 6.67 -1.39 -51.20
C GLY A 522 6.05 -0.18 -51.88
N ASP A 523 5.46 0.74 -51.13
CA ASP A 523 4.81 1.93 -51.67
C ASP A 523 5.17 3.13 -50.79
N GLY A 524 5.78 4.17 -51.34
CA GLY A 524 6.16 5.38 -50.60
C GLY A 524 4.96 6.29 -50.31
N GLY A 525 3.90 6.15 -51.12
CA GLY A 525 2.61 6.80 -51.00
C GLY A 525 1.58 6.03 -50.17
N PHE A 526 1.98 4.96 -49.47
CA PHE A 526 1.05 4.10 -48.72
C PHE A 526 0.15 4.86 -47.73
N LEU A 527 0.65 5.98 -47.20
CA LEU A 527 -0.02 6.85 -46.23
C LEU A 527 -0.65 8.11 -46.84
N SER A 528 -0.58 8.29 -48.16
CA SER A 528 -0.90 9.57 -48.78
C SER A 528 -2.40 9.88 -48.75
N ASN A 529 -2.72 11.11 -48.31
CA ASN A 529 -4.01 11.76 -48.45
C ASN A 529 -3.83 13.28 -48.26
N GLU A 530 -4.14 14.09 -49.27
CA GLU A 530 -3.97 15.55 -49.20
C GLU A 530 -5.18 16.29 -48.61
N ASN A 531 -6.33 15.63 -48.49
CA ASN A 531 -7.48 16.23 -47.84
C ASN A 531 -7.18 16.36 -46.34
N ALA A 532 -6.99 17.58 -45.86
CA ALA A 532 -6.65 17.85 -44.46
C ALA A 532 -7.67 17.29 -43.44
N ASN A 533 -8.93 17.09 -43.86
CA ASN A 533 -9.96 16.46 -43.03
C ASN A 533 -9.94 14.92 -43.07
N GLY A 534 -8.96 14.31 -43.75
CA GLY A 534 -8.78 12.88 -43.93
C GLY A 534 -9.91 12.19 -44.70
N SER A 535 -10.71 12.93 -45.45
CA SER A 535 -11.77 12.38 -46.31
C SER A 535 -11.19 11.79 -47.59
N GLN A 536 -11.99 10.99 -48.28
CA GLN A 536 -11.56 10.31 -49.50
C GLN A 536 -11.22 11.32 -50.60
N TYR A 537 -10.02 11.19 -51.16
CA TYR A 537 -9.59 11.96 -52.32
C TYR A 537 -10.36 11.52 -53.58
N PRO A 538 -10.83 12.45 -54.43
CA PRO A 538 -11.63 12.14 -55.63
C PRO A 538 -10.79 11.59 -56.79
N SER A 539 -9.97 10.58 -56.51
CA SER A 539 -9.30 9.75 -57.51
C SER A 539 -9.65 8.29 -57.27
N ASN A 540 -9.36 7.40 -58.22
CA ASN A 540 -9.41 5.96 -58.01
C ASN A 540 -8.02 5.33 -57.95
N THR A 541 -6.95 6.07 -58.22
CA THR A 541 -5.60 5.49 -58.43
C THR A 541 -4.51 6.11 -57.56
N ILE A 542 -4.83 7.13 -56.76
CA ILE A 542 -3.88 7.78 -55.85
C ILE A 542 -4.51 8.03 -54.48
N GLU A 543 -3.66 8.20 -53.48
CA GLU A 543 -3.98 8.58 -52.09
C GLU A 543 -4.76 7.55 -51.26
N PRO A 544 -4.31 6.29 -51.21
CA PRO A 544 -5.10 5.17 -50.69
C PRO A 544 -5.48 5.28 -49.20
N PHE A 545 -4.89 6.22 -48.45
CA PHE A 545 -5.10 6.40 -47.02
C PHE A 545 -6.40 7.15 -46.71
N LEU A 546 -7.16 6.69 -45.70
CA LEU A 546 -8.45 7.28 -45.33
C LEU A 546 -8.68 7.28 -43.80
N ALA A 547 -8.75 8.47 -43.21
CA ALA A 547 -8.97 8.67 -41.77
C ALA A 547 -9.81 9.94 -41.52
N PRO A 548 -11.13 9.92 -41.72
CA PRO A 548 -11.95 11.13 -41.69
C PRO A 548 -12.05 11.77 -40.30
N SER A 549 -11.92 13.10 -40.23
CA SER A 549 -12.04 13.88 -38.99
C SER A 549 -13.42 13.77 -38.34
N THR A 550 -14.47 13.54 -39.13
CA THR A 550 -15.85 13.30 -38.64
C THR A 550 -15.97 12.04 -37.78
N GLY A 551 -15.05 11.08 -37.96
CA GLY A 551 -14.90 9.89 -37.13
C GLY A 551 -13.78 9.99 -36.10
N GLY A 552 -13.30 11.21 -35.78
CA GLY A 552 -12.16 11.40 -34.89
C GLY A 552 -10.84 10.89 -35.48
N TYR A 553 -10.71 10.86 -36.80
CA TYR A 553 -9.56 10.27 -37.52
C TYR A 553 -9.38 8.77 -37.26
N LEU A 554 -10.44 8.04 -36.90
CA LEU A 554 -10.42 6.58 -36.94
C LEU A 554 -10.11 6.11 -38.38
N PRO A 555 -9.22 5.11 -38.55
CA PRO A 555 -8.95 4.56 -39.87
C PRO A 555 -10.20 3.86 -40.42
N VAL A 556 -10.47 4.06 -41.69
CA VAL A 556 -11.55 3.37 -42.39
C VAL A 556 -11.06 2.84 -43.72
N GLN A 557 -11.79 1.89 -44.28
CA GLN A 557 -11.52 1.42 -45.62
C GLN A 557 -11.87 2.48 -46.67
N ARG A 558 -11.06 2.59 -47.71
CA ARG A 558 -11.43 3.35 -48.90
C ARG A 558 -12.29 2.46 -49.80
N THR A 559 -13.48 2.95 -50.16
CA THR A 559 -14.51 2.13 -50.80
C THR A 559 -14.48 2.12 -52.32
N ALA A 560 -13.79 3.09 -52.93
CA ALA A 560 -13.60 3.16 -54.37
C ALA A 560 -12.12 3.39 -54.68
N TYR A 561 -11.47 2.34 -55.20
CA TYR A 561 -10.06 2.35 -55.58
C TYR A 561 -9.73 1.36 -56.70
N GLY A 562 -8.57 1.57 -57.29
CA GLY A 562 -7.89 0.79 -58.31
C GLY A 562 -8.30 1.11 -59.74
N TYR A 563 -7.36 0.90 -60.67
CA TYR A 563 -7.63 0.96 -62.11
C TYR A 563 -8.36 -0.30 -62.60
N ALA A 564 -9.02 -0.20 -63.77
CA ALA A 564 -9.68 -1.34 -64.39
C ALA A 564 -8.66 -2.35 -64.96
N GLY A 565 -8.85 -3.63 -64.66
CA GLY A 565 -7.99 -4.70 -65.15
C GLY A 565 -8.32 -6.03 -64.48
N ASN A 566 -7.95 -7.14 -65.14
CA ASN A 566 -8.19 -8.50 -64.67
C ASN A 566 -9.63 -8.77 -64.15
N GLY A 567 -10.64 -8.21 -64.84
CA GLY A 567 -12.06 -8.37 -64.47
C GLY A 567 -12.62 -7.34 -63.49
N TYR A 568 -11.80 -6.41 -62.98
CA TYR A 568 -12.25 -5.32 -62.12
C TYR A 568 -12.52 -4.04 -62.91
N ALA A 569 -13.56 -3.30 -62.52
CA ALA A 569 -13.84 -1.96 -63.01
C ALA A 569 -13.02 -0.90 -62.23
N THR A 570 -12.77 0.25 -62.84
CA THR A 570 -12.13 1.40 -62.16
C THR A 570 -12.91 1.79 -60.93
N GLY A 571 -12.23 1.93 -59.78
CA GLY A 571 -12.87 2.24 -58.51
C GLY A 571 -13.71 1.10 -57.94
N GLY A 572 -13.68 -0.10 -58.54
CA GLY A 572 -14.48 -1.26 -58.13
C GLY A 572 -13.93 -2.04 -56.95
N MET A 573 -12.79 -1.64 -56.39
CA MET A 573 -12.11 -2.32 -55.29
C MET A 573 -12.05 -1.47 -54.03
N GLN A 574 -11.79 -2.12 -52.90
CA GLN A 574 -11.64 -1.50 -51.59
C GLN A 574 -10.25 -1.74 -51.04
N VAL A 575 -9.66 -0.75 -50.38
CA VAL A 575 -8.30 -0.81 -49.82
C VAL A 575 -8.24 -0.36 -48.37
N GLN A 576 -7.30 -0.92 -47.61
CA GLN A 576 -7.27 -0.86 -46.15
C GLN A 576 -6.00 -0.18 -45.58
N ASN A 577 -5.30 0.62 -46.37
CA ASN A 577 -4.00 1.20 -46.02
C ASN A 577 -3.99 1.89 -44.63
N ALA A 578 -5.03 2.68 -44.33
CA ALA A 578 -5.14 3.35 -43.03
C ALA A 578 -5.31 2.39 -41.84
N ILE A 579 -6.09 1.31 -42.00
CA ILE A 579 -6.30 0.31 -40.95
C ILE A 579 -5.00 -0.47 -40.70
N ILE A 580 -4.26 -0.82 -41.77
CA ILE A 580 -2.95 -1.47 -41.66
C ILE A 580 -1.97 -0.59 -40.89
N PHE A 581 -1.89 0.70 -41.23
CA PHE A 581 -1.00 1.64 -40.54
C PHE A 581 -1.38 1.81 -39.07
N ALA A 582 -2.66 1.97 -38.75
CA ALA A 582 -3.13 2.11 -37.38
C ALA A 582 -2.85 0.86 -36.54
N ASN A 583 -3.05 -0.34 -37.11
CA ASN A 583 -2.67 -1.60 -36.48
C ASN A 583 -1.14 -1.70 -36.28
N ALA A 584 -0.35 -1.21 -37.24
CA ALA A 584 1.11 -1.14 -37.13
C ALA A 584 1.56 -0.20 -36.01
N LEU A 585 0.93 0.97 -35.87
CA LEU A 585 1.16 1.89 -34.76
C LEU A 585 0.76 1.27 -33.41
N ALA A 586 -0.36 0.56 -33.33
CA ALA A 586 -0.78 -0.14 -32.11
C ALA A 586 0.23 -1.22 -31.69
N TRP A 587 0.68 -2.02 -32.66
CA TRP A 587 1.73 -3.00 -32.44
C TRP A 587 3.05 -2.33 -32.02
N ALA A 588 3.45 -1.26 -32.70
CA ALA A 588 4.69 -0.53 -32.42
C ALA A 588 4.67 0.11 -31.03
N MET A 589 3.56 0.73 -30.63
CA MET A 589 3.38 1.31 -29.28
C MET A 589 3.58 0.24 -28.19
N LYS A 590 3.01 -0.96 -28.39
CA LYS A 590 3.17 -2.08 -27.45
C LYS A 590 4.60 -2.63 -27.48
N GLN A 591 5.19 -2.81 -28.65
CA GLN A 591 6.58 -3.29 -28.77
C GLN A 591 7.57 -2.31 -28.15
N ALA A 592 7.39 -1.01 -28.35
CA ALA A 592 8.24 0.03 -27.76
C ALA A 592 8.23 -0.03 -26.23
N GLU A 593 7.15 -0.55 -25.65
CA GLU A 593 7.00 -0.71 -24.22
C GLU A 593 7.58 -2.03 -23.70
N SER A 594 7.34 -3.15 -24.39
CA SER A 594 7.70 -4.49 -23.90
C SER A 594 9.03 -5.04 -24.43
N ASN A 595 9.52 -4.54 -25.56
CA ASN A 595 10.68 -5.07 -26.30
C ASN A 595 11.22 -3.99 -27.27
N GLY A 596 11.35 -2.76 -26.77
CA GLY A 596 11.82 -1.59 -27.50
C GLY A 596 13.23 -1.17 -27.08
N ILE A 597 13.84 -0.28 -27.85
CA ILE A 597 15.20 0.24 -27.59
C ILE A 597 15.33 1.00 -26.25
N ASN A 598 14.23 1.52 -25.73
CA ASN A 598 14.15 2.23 -24.45
C ASN A 598 13.46 1.42 -23.34
N THR A 599 13.17 0.14 -23.58
CA THR A 599 12.65 -0.75 -22.52
C THR A 599 13.75 -0.95 -21.47
N PRO A 600 13.43 -0.79 -20.16
CA PRO A 600 14.40 -0.92 -19.06
C PRO A 600 15.11 -2.27 -18.98
#